data_AF-A0A7W9KHC7-F1
#
_entry.id   AF-A0A7W9KHC7-F1
#
_cell.length_a   1.000
_cell.length_b   1.000
_cell.length_c   1.000
_cell.angle_alpha   90.00
_cell.angle_beta   90.00
_cell.angle_gamma   90.00
#
_symmetry.space_group_name_H-M   'P 1'
#
loop_
_entity.id
_entity.type
_entity.pdbx_description
1 polymer ?
#
loop_
_entity_poly.entity_id
_entity_poly.type
_entity_poly.pdbx_seq_one_letter_code
_entity_poly.pdbx_strand_id
1 'polypeptide(L)'
;MSGDEFMARGLCAQTDPEAFFPAKGGPTRDAKRICQGCDVKPECLAYALSHDERHGVWGGLSERERRKLRRDRNLPSRAQLRDADKRDTARRMHATGSTRAEIARTLHTDFRRVNAYLSDPQTDHPAAS
;
A
#
# COMPACT_ATOMS: atom_id res chain seq x y z
N MET A 1 -0.13 -14.33 -15.49
CA MET A 1 0.23 -15.10 -14.28
C MET A 1 -0.43 -14.39 -13.11
N SER A 2 -1.34 -15.06 -12.41
CA SER A 2 -2.03 -14.50 -11.24
C SER A 2 -1.05 -14.31 -10.09
N GLY A 3 -1.33 -13.38 -9.16
CA GLY A 3 -0.48 -13.09 -8.00
C GLY A 3 -0.21 -14.31 -7.09
N ASP A 4 -0.97 -15.39 -7.21
CA ASP A 4 -0.87 -16.54 -6.32
C ASP A 4 0.17 -17.58 -6.78
N GLU A 5 0.55 -17.57 -8.06
CA GLU A 5 1.42 -18.60 -8.64
C GLU A 5 2.85 -18.54 -8.08
N PHE A 6 3.38 -17.34 -7.82
CA PHE A 6 4.70 -17.20 -7.21
C PHE A 6 4.67 -17.56 -5.71
N MET A 7 3.54 -17.32 -5.01
CA MET A 7 3.43 -17.60 -3.58
C MET A 7 3.55 -19.09 -3.30
N ALA A 8 2.93 -19.93 -4.14
CA ALA A 8 3.05 -21.39 -4.06
C ALA A 8 4.49 -21.90 -4.24
N ARG A 9 5.34 -21.16 -4.94
CA ARG A 9 6.77 -21.46 -5.16
C ARG A 9 7.69 -20.88 -4.09
N GLY A 10 7.16 -20.11 -3.14
CA GLY A 10 7.94 -19.52 -2.06
C GLY A 10 8.53 -20.58 -1.15
N LEU A 11 9.81 -20.45 -0.78
CA LEU A 11 10.43 -21.36 0.20
C LEU A 11 9.70 -21.36 1.55
N CYS A 12 9.04 -20.24 1.89
CA CYS A 12 8.23 -20.12 3.10
C CYS A 12 7.06 -21.11 3.15
N ALA A 13 6.53 -21.55 2.00
CA ALA A 13 5.45 -22.53 1.93
C ALA A 13 5.88 -23.92 2.43
N GLN A 14 7.19 -24.17 2.55
CA GLN A 14 7.79 -25.42 3.03
C GLN A 14 8.23 -25.34 4.50
N THR A 15 7.81 -24.31 5.22
CA THR A 15 8.26 -24.02 6.59
C THR A 15 7.06 -23.69 7.50
N ASP A 16 7.30 -23.59 8.80
CA ASP A 16 6.28 -23.17 9.77
C ASP A 16 5.81 -21.72 9.48
N PRO A 17 4.51 -21.48 9.21
CA PRO A 17 3.96 -20.15 9.00
C PRO A 17 4.21 -19.16 10.15
N GLU A 18 4.28 -19.64 11.40
CA GLU A 18 4.51 -18.78 12.58
C GLU A 18 5.89 -18.09 12.52
N ALA A 19 6.88 -18.70 11.86
CA ALA A 19 8.17 -18.07 11.65
C ALA A 19 8.07 -16.83 10.75
N PHE A 20 7.18 -16.86 9.75
CA PHE A 20 6.98 -15.79 8.77
C PHE A 20 5.94 -14.76 9.22
N PHE A 21 4.98 -15.17 10.05
CA PHE A 21 3.92 -14.32 10.58
C PHE A 21 3.91 -14.30 12.12
N PRO A 22 5.02 -13.91 12.77
CA PRO A 22 5.08 -13.94 14.22
C PRO A 22 4.12 -12.94 14.86
N ALA A 23 3.73 -13.21 16.10
CA ALA A 23 3.06 -12.25 16.96
C ALA A 23 3.83 -10.90 17.00
N LYS A 24 3.11 -9.81 17.31
CA LYS A 24 3.66 -8.46 17.30
C LYS A 24 4.94 -8.38 18.16
N GLY A 25 6.06 -8.03 17.53
CA GLY A 25 7.37 -7.93 18.20
C GLY A 25 8.18 -9.22 18.25
N GLY A 26 7.66 -10.32 17.70
CA GLY A 26 8.36 -11.60 17.61
C GLY A 26 9.56 -11.57 16.65
N PRO A 27 10.46 -12.57 16.76
CA PRO A 27 11.68 -12.63 15.97
C PRO A 27 11.38 -12.87 14.49
N THR A 28 12.10 -12.18 13.61
CA THR A 28 11.96 -12.33 12.14
C THR A 28 13.25 -12.83 11.49
N ARG A 29 14.29 -13.11 12.27
CA ARG A 29 15.64 -13.43 11.77
C ARG A 29 15.65 -14.69 10.92
N ASP A 30 14.98 -15.75 11.36
CA ASP A 30 15.02 -17.05 10.68
C ASP A 30 14.20 -17.03 9.38
N ALA A 31 12.99 -16.45 9.42
CA ALA A 31 12.19 -16.21 8.21
C ALA A 31 12.94 -15.37 7.18
N LYS A 32 13.65 -14.31 7.60
CA LYS A 32 14.49 -13.53 6.69
C LYS A 32 15.59 -14.36 6.06
N ARG A 33 16.28 -15.22 6.84
CA ARG A 33 17.34 -16.09 6.32
C ARG A 33 16.80 -17.03 5.25
N ILE A 34 15.67 -17.69 5.50
CA ILE A 34 15.00 -18.56 4.53
C ILE A 34 14.64 -17.76 3.27
N CYS A 35 14.07 -16.58 3.44
CA CYS A 35 13.64 -15.75 2.31
C CYS A 35 14.80 -15.25 1.44
N GLN A 36 16.04 -15.14 1.96
CA GLN A 36 17.20 -14.75 1.14
C GLN A 36 17.53 -15.76 0.04
N GLY A 37 17.25 -17.04 0.24
CA GLY A 37 17.46 -18.10 -0.76
C GLY A 37 16.27 -18.34 -1.68
N CYS A 38 15.23 -17.51 -1.61
CA CYS A 38 13.97 -17.74 -2.30
C CYS A 38 13.93 -17.01 -3.66
N ASP A 39 13.73 -17.76 -4.75
CA ASP A 39 13.76 -17.21 -6.11
C ASP A 39 12.63 -16.23 -6.42
N VAL A 40 11.48 -16.35 -5.75
CA VAL A 40 10.32 -15.46 -5.92
C VAL A 40 10.36 -14.21 -5.03
N LYS A 41 11.52 -13.95 -4.39
CA LYS A 41 11.68 -12.83 -3.46
C LYS A 41 11.40 -11.46 -4.10
N PRO A 42 11.86 -11.13 -5.33
CA PRO A 42 11.53 -9.86 -5.97
C PRO A 42 10.03 -9.66 -6.17
N GLU A 43 9.34 -10.67 -6.69
CA GLU A 43 7.90 -10.67 -6.95
C GLU A 43 7.12 -10.56 -5.64
N CYS A 44 7.53 -11.32 -4.62
CA CYS A 44 6.97 -11.27 -3.27
C CYS A 44 7.09 -9.88 -2.64
N LEU A 45 8.24 -9.21 -2.79
CA LEU A 45 8.40 -7.84 -2.28
C LEU A 45 7.51 -6.85 -3.04
N ALA A 46 7.47 -6.94 -4.37
CA ALA A 46 6.62 -6.07 -5.19
C ALA A 46 5.13 -6.23 -4.86
N TYR A 47 4.69 -7.48 -4.65
CA TYR A 47 3.35 -7.79 -4.18
C TYR A 47 3.07 -7.14 -2.82
N ALA A 48 3.94 -7.36 -1.83
CA ALA A 48 3.75 -6.83 -0.48
C ALA A 48 3.74 -5.29 -0.41
N LEU A 49 4.49 -4.63 -1.29
CA LEU A 49 4.48 -3.17 -1.39
C LEU A 49 3.19 -2.64 -2.04
N SER A 50 2.68 -3.29 -3.07
CA SER A 50 1.47 -2.86 -3.81
C SER A 50 0.18 -3.17 -3.06
N HIS A 51 0.15 -4.25 -2.27
CA HIS A 51 -1.03 -4.69 -1.50
C HIS A 51 -1.07 -4.12 -0.08
N ASP A 52 -0.06 -3.33 0.32
CA ASP A 52 0.10 -2.80 1.67
C ASP A 52 0.11 -3.90 2.74
N GLU A 53 0.81 -5.01 2.47
CA GLU A 53 0.91 -6.14 3.41
C GLU A 53 1.52 -5.68 4.74
N ARG A 54 0.73 -5.76 5.81
CA ARG A 54 1.04 -5.13 7.11
C ARG A 54 1.67 -6.08 8.11
N HIS A 55 1.60 -7.38 7.88
CA HIS A 55 2.10 -8.36 8.84
C HIS A 55 3.16 -9.25 8.20
N GLY A 56 3.93 -9.93 9.06
CA GLY A 56 4.92 -10.91 8.66
C GLY A 56 6.10 -10.42 7.83
N VAL A 57 6.90 -11.38 7.37
CA VAL A 57 8.07 -11.22 6.52
C VAL A 57 7.68 -11.48 5.07
N TRP A 58 7.91 -10.47 4.22
CA TRP A 58 7.63 -10.54 2.79
C TRP A 58 8.85 -10.05 2.03
N GLY A 59 9.27 -10.78 0.99
CA GLY A 59 10.43 -10.40 0.18
C GLY A 59 11.71 -10.19 0.99
N GLY A 60 11.84 -10.90 2.12
CA GLY A 60 12.97 -10.81 3.04
C GLY A 60 12.94 -9.61 3.99
N LEU A 61 11.84 -8.85 4.03
CA LEU A 61 11.69 -7.67 4.88
C LEU A 61 10.54 -7.85 5.87
N SER A 62 10.76 -7.41 7.11
CA SER A 62 9.69 -7.22 8.11
C SER A 62 8.79 -6.04 7.73
N GLU A 63 7.62 -5.95 8.35
CA GLU A 63 6.72 -4.80 8.23
C GLU A 63 7.46 -3.47 8.42
N ARG A 64 8.26 -3.35 9.48
CA ARG A 64 8.98 -2.10 9.81
C ARG A 64 9.97 -1.71 8.72
N GLU A 65 10.66 -2.69 8.15
CA GLU A 65 11.59 -2.47 7.03
C GLU A 65 10.85 -2.12 5.74
N ARG A 66 9.72 -2.77 5.43
CA ARG A 66 8.89 -2.38 4.27
C ARG A 66 8.36 -0.96 4.41
N ARG A 67 7.91 -0.56 5.62
CA ARG A 67 7.50 0.81 5.91
C ARG A 67 8.64 1.81 5.72
N LYS A 68 9.87 1.46 6.15
CA LYS A 68 11.06 2.28 5.91
C LYS A 68 11.35 2.39 4.42
N LEU A 69 11.41 1.26 3.71
CA LEU A 69 11.66 1.21 2.27
C LEU A 69 10.65 2.05 1.47
N ARG A 70 9.37 2.02 1.84
CA ARG A 70 8.35 2.89 1.20
C ARG A 70 8.66 4.36 1.40
N ARG A 71 9.04 4.79 2.60
CA ARG A 71 9.43 6.19 2.86
C ARG A 71 10.68 6.57 2.06
N ASP A 72 11.71 5.72 2.10
CA ASP A 72 12.97 5.97 1.41
C ASP A 72 12.78 6.07 -0.13
N ARG A 73 11.83 5.30 -0.68
CA ARG A 73 11.45 5.33 -2.10
C ARG A 73 10.30 6.28 -2.44
N ASN A 74 9.81 7.06 -1.46
CA ASN A 74 8.61 7.91 -1.58
C ASN A 74 7.39 7.19 -2.22
N LEU A 75 7.20 5.90 -1.89
CA LEU A 75 6.10 5.10 -2.42
C LEU A 75 4.82 5.34 -1.60
N PRO A 76 3.70 5.72 -2.24
CA PRO A 76 2.43 5.88 -1.55
C PRO A 76 1.87 4.52 -1.11
N SER A 77 1.21 4.49 0.04
CA SER A 77 0.39 3.35 0.45
C SER A 77 -0.88 3.25 -0.38
N ARG A 78 -1.48 2.06 -0.43
CA ARG A 78 -2.77 1.83 -1.09
C ARG A 78 -3.89 2.74 -0.53
N ALA A 79 -3.82 3.11 0.75
CA ALA A 79 -4.74 4.06 1.37
C ALA A 79 -4.56 5.48 0.83
N GLN A 80 -3.31 5.93 0.66
CA GLN A 80 -2.99 7.24 0.09
C GLN A 80 -3.42 7.34 -1.38
N LEU A 81 -3.21 6.27 -2.16
CA LEU A 81 -3.67 6.21 -3.56
C LEU A 81 -5.20 6.34 -3.66
N ARG A 82 -5.96 5.64 -2.79
CA ARG A 82 -7.42 5.76 -2.74
C ARG A 82 -7.88 7.15 -2.29
N ASP A 83 -7.17 7.79 -1.37
CA ASP A 83 -7.48 9.16 -0.92
C ASP A 83 -7.27 10.18 -2.06
N ALA A 84 -6.18 10.04 -2.81
CA ALA A 84 -5.90 10.85 -4.00
C ALA A 84 -6.99 10.69 -5.07
N ASP A 85 -7.39 9.46 -5.40
CA ASP A 85 -8.47 9.19 -6.36
C ASP A 85 -9.83 9.80 -5.91
N LYS A 86 -10.16 9.69 -4.63
CA LYS A 86 -11.34 10.34 -4.05
C LYS A 86 -11.25 11.86 -4.16
N ARG A 87 -10.08 12.45 -3.92
CA ARG A 87 -9.86 13.89 -4.04
C ARG A 87 -10.06 14.37 -5.47
N ASP A 88 -9.46 13.68 -6.44
CA ASP A 88 -9.61 14.02 -7.86
C ASP A 88 -11.06 13.90 -8.32
N THR A 89 -11.75 12.84 -7.87
CA THR A 89 -13.18 12.65 -8.16
C THR A 89 -14.05 13.71 -7.49
N ALA A 90 -13.79 14.07 -6.22
CA ALA A 90 -14.49 15.15 -5.53
C ALA A 90 -14.37 16.49 -6.27
N ARG A 91 -13.15 16.82 -6.73
CA ARG A 91 -12.87 18.04 -7.49
C ARG A 91 -13.63 18.07 -8.81
N ARG A 92 -13.63 16.96 -9.56
CA ARG A 92 -14.40 16.84 -10.81
C ARG A 92 -15.89 17.04 -10.56
N MET A 93 -16.46 16.35 -9.57
CA MET A 93 -17.88 16.50 -9.21
C MET A 93 -18.23 17.94 -8.82
N HIS A 94 -17.39 18.58 -8.01
CA HIS A 94 -17.58 19.97 -7.60
C HIS A 94 -17.52 20.92 -8.81
N ALA A 95 -16.58 20.72 -9.73
CA ALA A 95 -16.47 21.50 -10.96
C ALA A 95 -17.70 21.36 -11.87
N THR A 96 -18.37 20.20 -11.85
CA THR A 96 -19.65 19.99 -12.57
C THR A 96 -20.89 20.45 -11.80
N GLY A 97 -20.73 21.14 -10.67
CA GLY A 97 -21.82 21.72 -9.89
C GLY A 97 -22.41 20.83 -8.79
N SER A 98 -21.82 19.67 -8.49
CA SER A 98 -22.27 18.85 -7.36
C SER A 98 -22.00 19.55 -6.03
N THR A 99 -22.97 19.47 -5.13
CA THR A 99 -22.84 19.97 -3.75
C THR A 99 -21.87 19.10 -2.93
N ARG A 100 -21.30 19.67 -1.87
CA ARG A 100 -20.44 18.92 -0.92
C ARG A 100 -21.16 17.72 -0.31
N ALA A 101 -22.47 17.82 -0.08
CA ALA A 101 -23.29 16.74 0.44
C ALA A 101 -23.42 15.57 -0.54
N GLU A 102 -23.58 15.86 -1.83
CA GLU A 102 -23.61 14.83 -2.88
C GLU A 102 -22.25 14.16 -3.04
N ILE A 103 -21.17 14.94 -3.03
CA ILE A 103 -19.80 14.42 -3.09
C ILE A 103 -19.52 13.48 -1.91
N ALA A 104 -19.87 13.88 -0.69
CA ALA A 104 -19.68 13.07 0.51
C ALA A 104 -20.41 11.72 0.39
N ARG A 105 -21.65 11.74 -0.10
CA ARG A 105 -22.49 10.55 -0.32
C ARG A 105 -21.88 9.63 -1.36
N THR A 106 -21.52 10.16 -2.53
CA THR A 106 -20.97 9.39 -3.66
C THR A 106 -19.63 8.77 -3.33
N LEU A 107 -18.75 9.48 -2.62
CA LEU A 107 -17.42 8.98 -2.27
C LEU A 107 -17.38 8.16 -0.98
N HIS A 108 -18.54 7.95 -0.34
CA HIS A 108 -18.67 7.30 0.96
C HIS A 108 -17.63 7.85 1.96
N THR A 109 -17.66 9.16 2.16
CA THR A 109 -16.71 9.87 3.02
C THR A 109 -17.40 11.00 3.80
N ASP A 110 -16.74 11.50 4.82
CA ASP A 110 -17.29 12.55 5.69
C ASP A 110 -17.09 13.96 5.11
N PHE A 111 -17.87 14.93 5.61
CA PHE A 111 -17.79 16.32 5.19
C PHE A 111 -16.43 16.97 5.46
N ARG A 112 -15.70 16.55 6.51
CA ARG A 112 -14.37 17.13 6.80
C ARG A 112 -13.38 16.78 5.70
N ARG A 113 -13.41 15.52 5.22
CA ARG A 113 -12.61 15.08 4.07
C ARG A 113 -13.01 15.77 2.79
N VAL A 114 -14.31 15.88 2.49
CA VAL A 114 -14.76 16.60 1.29
C VAL A 114 -14.29 18.05 1.32
N ASN A 115 -14.41 18.73 2.45
CA ASN A 115 -13.87 20.08 2.61
C ASN A 115 -12.37 20.10 2.33
N ALA A 116 -11.59 19.21 2.97
CA ALA A 116 -10.15 19.12 2.72
C ALA A 116 -9.79 18.89 1.24
N TYR A 117 -10.52 18.01 0.52
CA TYR A 117 -10.28 17.75 -0.91
C TYR A 117 -10.45 19.00 -1.79
N LEU A 118 -11.38 19.89 -1.41
CA LEU A 118 -11.76 21.08 -2.14
C LEU A 118 -11.04 22.35 -1.66
N SER A 119 -10.43 22.33 -0.47
CA SER A 119 -9.71 23.47 0.12
C SER A 119 -8.29 23.64 -0.40
N ASP A 120 -7.67 22.60 -0.97
CA ASP A 120 -6.30 22.68 -1.49
C ASP A 120 -6.31 23.47 -2.82
N PRO A 121 -5.70 24.68 -2.88
CA PRO A 121 -5.42 25.30 -4.17
C PRO A 121 -4.44 24.39 -4.90
N GLN A 122 -4.77 23.90 -6.09
CA GLN A 122 -3.77 23.25 -6.93
C GLN A 122 -2.60 24.21 -7.14
N THR A 123 -1.44 23.92 -6.56
CA THR A 123 -0.18 24.23 -7.23
C THR A 123 -0.17 23.41 -8.51
N ASP A 124 -0.35 24.09 -9.65
CA ASP A 124 0.18 23.64 -10.92
C ASP A 124 1.64 23.20 -10.70
N HIS A 125 1.86 21.88 -10.61
CA HIS A 125 3.21 21.35 -10.79
C HIS A 125 3.37 21.16 -12.30
N PRO A 126 4.34 21.83 -12.94
CA PRO A 126 4.64 21.57 -14.34
C PRO A 126 5.10 20.11 -14.46
N ALA A 127 4.69 19.46 -15.54
CA ALA A 127 5.17 18.14 -15.91
C ALA A 127 6.70 18.12 -15.82
N ALA A 128 7.24 17.14 -15.08
CA ALA A 128 8.67 16.88 -15.01
C ALA A 128 9.22 16.80 -16.45
N SER A 129 10.22 17.63 -16.74
CA SER A 129 11.01 17.61 -17.98
C SER A 129 12.02 16.48 -17.98
#